data_AF-A0A561B149-F1
#
_entry.id   AF-A0A561B149-F1
#
_cell.length_a   1.000
_cell.length_b   1.000
_cell.length_c   1.000
_cell.angle_alpha   90.00
_cell.angle_beta   90.00
_cell.angle_gamma   90.00
#
_symmetry.space_group_name_H-M   'P 1'
#
loop_
_entity.id
_entity.type
_entity.pdbx_description
1 polymer ?
#
loop_
_entity_poly.entity_id
_entity_poly.type
_entity_poly.pdbx_seq_one_letter_code
_entity_poly.pdbx_strand_id
1 'polypeptide(L)' 'MKAVVHSARLFGWIAEGKLKVHIGGVYPPADAARAHADMASRATTGKLLLVP' A
#
# COMPACT_ATOMS: atom_id res chain seq x y z
N MET A 1 -10.56 -0.47 -23.13
CA MET A 1 -11.44 -0.86 -22.00
C MET A 1 -11.00 -2.18 -21.33
N LYS A 2 -9.71 -2.34 -20.95
CA LYS A 2 -9.19 -3.56 -20.29
C LYS A 2 -8.73 -3.35 -18.82
N ALA A 3 -8.24 -2.16 -18.48
CA ALA A 3 -7.71 -1.84 -17.15
C ALA A 3 -8.76 -1.97 -16.02
N VAL A 4 -9.99 -1.55 -16.27
CA VAL A 4 -11.08 -1.55 -15.28
C VAL A 4 -11.42 -2.97 -14.80
N VAL A 5 -11.37 -3.96 -15.68
CA VAL A 5 -11.70 -5.36 -15.35
C VAL A 5 -10.68 -5.95 -14.38
N HIS A 6 -9.41 -5.60 -14.51
CA HIS A 6 -8.33 -6.13 -13.66
C HIS A 6 -8.37 -5.50 -12.26
N SER A 7 -8.59 -4.19 -12.18
CA SER A 7 -8.79 -3.50 -10.90
C SER A 7 -10.03 -4.01 -10.17
N ALA A 8 -11.14 -4.22 -10.88
CA ALA A 8 -12.37 -4.78 -10.28
C ALA A 8 -12.12 -6.16 -9.64
N ARG A 9 -11.37 -7.05 -10.32
CA ARG A 9 -11.02 -8.37 -9.77
C ARG A 9 -10.15 -8.26 -8.52
N LEU A 10 -9.17 -7.36 -8.51
CA LEU A 10 -8.32 -7.12 -7.33
C LEU A 10 -9.15 -6.68 -6.12
N PHE A 11 -10.04 -5.70 -6.31
CA PHE A 11 -10.91 -5.22 -5.24
C PHE A 11 -11.92 -6.28 -4.79
N GLY A 12 -12.42 -7.12 -5.70
CA GLY A 12 -13.23 -8.29 -5.36
C GLY A 12 -12.53 -9.22 -4.37
N TRP A 13 -11.25 -9.55 -4.61
CA TRP A 13 -10.48 -10.37 -3.67
C TRP A 13 -10.25 -9.71 -2.31
N ILE A 14 -10.12 -8.37 -2.27
CA ILE A 14 -10.00 -7.63 -1.02
C ILE A 14 -11.33 -7.70 -0.25
N ALA A 15 -12.45 -7.44 -0.91
CA ALA A 15 -13.79 -7.48 -0.30
C ALA A 15 -14.16 -8.89 0.20
N GLU A 16 -13.79 -9.94 -0.54
CA GLU A 16 -13.98 -11.34 -0.16
C GLU A 16 -12.98 -11.81 0.92
N GLY A 17 -12.00 -10.99 1.31
CA GLY A 17 -10.97 -11.35 2.29
C GLY A 17 -9.91 -12.33 1.78
N LYS A 18 -9.94 -12.69 0.49
CA LYS A 18 -8.94 -13.55 -0.18
C LYS A 18 -7.59 -12.85 -0.35
N LEU A 19 -7.59 -11.52 -0.41
CA LEU A 19 -6.38 -10.70 -0.40
C LEU A 19 -6.42 -9.75 0.79
N LYS A 20 -5.47 -9.91 1.72
CA LYS A 20 -5.31 -9.02 2.87
C LYS A 20 -4.17 -8.04 2.60
N VAL A 21 -4.47 -6.74 2.67
CA VAL A 21 -3.45 -5.69 2.53
C VAL A 21 -2.81 -5.45 3.90
N HIS A 22 -1.50 -5.66 4.00
CA HIS A 22 -0.75 -5.32 5.20
C HIS A 22 -0.19 -3.91 5.08
N ILE A 23 -0.59 -3.03 6.01
CA ILE A 23 0.02 -1.71 6.18
C ILE A 23 1.20 -1.85 7.14
N GLY A 24 2.40 -1.58 6.63
CA GLY A 24 3.65 -1.69 7.37
C GLY A 24 4.12 -0.40 8.02
N GLY A 25 3.52 0.73 7.62
CA GLY A 25 3.83 2.03 8.17
C GLY A 25 2.89 3.09 7.61
N VAL A 26 2.64 4.10 8.43
CA VAL A 26 1.86 5.30 8.08
C VAL A 26 2.68 6.49 8.50
N TYR A 27 2.88 7.42 7.58
CA TYR A 27 3.66 8.63 7.79
C TYR A 27 2.82 9.84 7.40
N PRO A 28 2.99 11.00 8.05
CA PRO A 28 2.44 12.25 7.52
C PRO A 28 3.14 12.61 6.19
N PRO A 29 2.52 13.41 5.30
CA PRO A 29 3.15 13.82 4.04
C PRO A 29 4.50 14.55 4.25
N ALA A 30 4.65 15.27 5.36
CA ALA A 30 5.90 15.94 5.74
C ALA A 30 7.07 14.95 5.94
N ASP A 31 6.79 13.69 6.27
CA ASP A 31 7.77 12.65 6.54
C ASP A 31 8.02 11.73 5.32
N ALA A 32 7.62 12.14 4.11
CA ALA A 32 7.80 11.33 2.90
C ALA A 32 9.25 10.88 2.70
N ALA A 33 10.23 11.76 2.95
CA ALA A 33 11.65 11.42 2.86
C ALA A 33 12.05 10.27 3.81
N ARG A 34 11.49 10.25 5.02
CA ARG A 34 11.71 9.18 5.99
C ARG A 34 11.07 7.86 5.53
N ALA A 35 9.83 7.90 5.04
CA ALA A 35 9.17 6.71 4.50
C ALA A 35 9.99 6.07 3.36
N HIS A 36 10.60 6.89 2.50
CA HIS A 36 11.52 6.42 1.45
C HIS A 36 12.81 5.81 2.01
N ALA A 37 13.42 6.43 3.02
CA ALA A 37 14.63 5.91 3.66
C ALA A 37 14.38 4.56 4.36
N ASP A 38 13.26 4.43 5.07
CA ASP A 38 12.86 3.20 5.76
C ASP A 38 12.56 2.07 4.75
N MET A 39 11.95 2.39 3.61
CA MET A 39 11.74 1.43 2.51
C MET A 39 13.06 1.01 1.86
N ALA A 40 13.95 1.96 1.54
CA ALA A 40 15.22 1.69 0.86
C ALA A 40 16.19 0.87 1.72
N SER A 41 16.20 1.11 3.02
CA SER A 41 16.98 0.33 4.00
C SER A 41 16.41 -1.06 4.26
N ARG A 42 15.22 -1.38 3.72
CA ARG A 42 14.44 -2.60 3.98
C ARG A 42 14.03 -2.76 5.45
N ALA A 43 13.87 -1.66 6.18
CA ALA A 43 13.37 -1.67 7.56
C ALA A 43 11.85 -1.96 7.64
N THR A 44 11.13 -1.85 6.52
CA THR A 44 9.67 -2.02 6.46
C THR A 44 9.26 -3.22 5.62
N THR A 45 8.13 -3.83 5.94
CA THR A 45 7.45 -4.84 5.11
C THR A 45 6.00 -4.40 4.85
N GLY A 46 5.40 -4.80 3.73
CA GLY A 46 4.04 -4.38 3.39
C GLY A 46 3.96 -3.03 2.68
N LYS A 47 2.81 -2.35 2.79
CA LYS A 47 2.55 -1.06 2.13
C LYS A 47 2.80 0.08 3.09
N LEU A 48 3.42 1.16 2.60
CA LEU A 48 3.57 2.42 3.32
C LEU A 48 2.55 3.42 2.80
N LEU A 49 1.90 4.15 3.71
CA LEU A 49 0.92 5.17 3.37
C LEU A 49 1.41 6.55 3.82
N LEU A 50 1.14 7.56 3.00
CA LEU A 50 1.22 8.96 3.39
C LEU A 50 -0.21 9.46 3.63
N VAL A 51 -0.53 9.85 4.85
CA VAL A 51 -1.89 10.24 5.26
C VAL A 51 -1.89 11.67 5.78
N PRO A 52 -2.62 12.62 5.12
CA PRO A 52 -2.75 14.01 5.57
C PRO A 52 -3.45 14.18 6.91
#